data_AF-A0A0T5ZS92-F1
#
_entry.id   AF-A0A0T5ZS92-F1
#
_cell.length_a   1.000
_cell.length_b   1.000
_cell.length_c   1.000
_cell.angle_alpha   90.00
_cell.angle_beta   90.00
_cell.angle_gamma   90.00
#
_symmetry.space_group_name_H-M   'P 1'
#
loop_
_entity.id
_entity.type
_entity.pdbx_description
1 polymer ?
#
loop_
_entity_poly.entity_id
_entity_poly.type
_entity_poly.pdbx_seq_one_letter_code
_entity_poly.pdbx_strand_id
1 'polypeptide(L)'
;MGIQGTVNDWRKELLDMLNELSNEGVTKVEWLTAQDEVVCPLCAKRDGKKYTIAEARKELAGEFCKPTDPDDRCRCTFLAVVD
;
A
#
# COMPACT_ATOMS: atom_id res chain seq x y z
N MET A 1 9.91 -31.30 -7.22
CA MET A 1 9.47 -30.37 -6.15
C MET A 1 9.91 -28.98 -6.56
N GLY A 2 9.04 -28.22 -7.24
CA GLY A 2 9.33 -26.82 -7.62
C GLY A 2 8.67 -25.91 -6.59
N ILE A 3 9.46 -25.13 -5.87
CA ILE A 3 8.96 -24.24 -4.83
C ILE A 3 8.17 -23.11 -5.51
N GLN A 4 6.98 -22.86 -4.98
CA GLN A 4 6.01 -21.84 -5.39
C GLN A 4 6.68 -20.48 -5.56
N GLY A 5 6.60 -19.91 -6.76
CA GLY A 5 6.71 -18.46 -6.93
C GLY A 5 5.47 -17.83 -6.32
N THR A 6 5.55 -17.44 -5.06
CA THR A 6 4.53 -16.62 -4.41
C THR A 6 4.49 -15.30 -5.14
N VAL A 7 3.44 -15.04 -5.92
CA VAL A 7 3.09 -13.67 -6.31
C VAL A 7 2.97 -12.90 -4.99
N ASN A 8 3.90 -11.99 -4.71
CA ASN A 8 3.83 -11.15 -3.52
C ASN A 8 2.57 -10.30 -3.67
N ASP A 9 1.55 -10.61 -2.88
CA ASP A 9 0.30 -9.87 -2.86
C ASP A 9 0.53 -8.57 -2.04
N TRP A 10 1.21 -7.61 -2.65
CA TRP A 10 1.54 -6.32 -2.04
C TRP A 10 0.31 -5.60 -1.48
N ARG A 11 -0.85 -5.79 -2.12
CA ARG A 11 -2.13 -5.28 -1.64
C ARG A 11 -2.48 -5.89 -0.28
N LYS A 12 -2.29 -7.20 -0.11
CA LYS A 12 -2.52 -7.86 1.18
C LYS A 12 -1.60 -7.30 2.27
N GLU A 13 -0.31 -7.13 1.99
CA GLU A 13 0.62 -6.55 2.95
C GLU A 13 0.21 -5.13 3.39
N LEU A 14 -0.23 -4.31 2.44
CA LEU A 14 -0.76 -2.96 2.74
C LEU A 14 -2.04 -3.01 3.57
N LEU A 15 -2.94 -3.97 3.30
CA LEU A 15 -4.15 -4.17 4.11
C LEU A 15 -3.82 -4.61 5.54
N ASP A 16 -2.85 -5.53 5.70
CA ASP A 16 -2.41 -6.01 7.01
C ASP A 16 -1.79 -4.86 7.82
N MET A 17 -0.95 -4.01 7.21
CA MET A 17 -0.40 -2.82 7.83
C MET A 17 -1.47 -1.81 8.28
N LEU A 18 -2.50 -1.56 7.46
CA LEU A 18 -3.63 -0.70 7.87
C LEU A 18 -4.40 -1.29 9.05
N ASN A 19 -4.49 -2.61 9.16
CA ASN A 19 -5.14 -3.27 10.29
C ASN A 19 -4.33 -3.12 11.57
N GLU A 20 -3.01 -3.31 11.50
CA GLU A 20 -2.09 -3.10 12.62
C GLU A 20 -2.16 -1.66 13.13
N LEU A 21 -2.00 -0.68 12.24
CA LEU A 21 -2.11 0.74 12.57
C LEU A 21 -3.47 1.10 13.19
N SER A 22 -4.55 0.55 12.64
CA SER A 22 -5.89 0.75 13.19
C SER A 22 -6.04 0.17 14.59
N ASN A 23 -5.42 -0.98 14.89
CA ASN A 23 -5.44 -1.60 16.22
C ASN A 23 -4.61 -0.80 17.23
N GLU A 24 -3.58 -0.09 16.78
CA GLU A 24 -2.78 0.85 17.58
C GLU A 24 -3.48 2.20 17.82
N GLY A 25 -4.68 2.41 17.27
CA GLY A 25 -5.45 3.63 17.43
C GLY A 25 -5.08 4.75 16.46
N VAL A 26 -4.25 4.45 15.44
CA VAL A 26 -3.94 5.40 14.37
C VAL A 26 -5.18 5.63 13.52
N THR A 27 -5.51 6.91 13.28
CA THR A 27 -6.70 7.30 12.49
C THR A 27 -6.37 7.76 11.08
N LYS A 28 -5.13 8.23 10.86
CA LYS A 28 -4.63 8.75 9.59
C LYS A 28 -3.27 8.17 9.25
N VAL A 29 -3.05 7.97 7.96
CA VAL A 29 -1.79 7.52 7.39
C VAL A 29 -1.37 8.42 6.25
N GLU A 30 -0.08 8.55 6.06
CA GLU A 30 0.52 9.16 4.88
C GLU A 30 1.00 8.06 3.95
N TRP A 31 0.61 8.16 2.68
CA TRP A 31 1.03 7.21 1.66
C TRP A 31 2.42 7.60 1.18
N LEU A 32 3.38 6.69 1.33
CA LEU A 32 4.75 6.91 0.91
C LEU A 32 5.12 5.91 -0.17
N THR A 33 5.86 6.39 -1.17
CA THR A 33 6.44 5.53 -2.20
C THR A 33 7.88 5.19 -1.84
N ALA A 34 8.34 3.99 -2.20
CA ALA A 34 9.74 3.67 -2.06
C ALA A 34 10.57 4.65 -2.90
N GLN A 35 11.68 5.15 -2.35
CA GLN A 35 12.59 6.07 -3.05
C GLN A 35 13.41 5.38 -4.16
N ASP A 36 12.95 4.23 -4.69
CA ASP A 36 13.62 3.61 -5.83
C ASP A 36 13.31 4.39 -7.12
N GLU A 37 14.15 4.20 -8.14
CA GLU A 37 14.01 4.93 -9.41
C GLU A 37 12.73 4.56 -10.18
N VAL A 38 11.93 3.59 -9.71
CA VAL A 38 10.74 3.13 -10.42
C VAL A 38 9.52 3.05 -9.50
N VAL A 39 9.01 4.23 -9.15
CA VAL A 39 7.68 4.37 -8.56
C VAL A 39 6.62 4.10 -9.63
N CYS A 40 5.74 3.13 -9.39
CA CYS A 40 4.64 2.88 -10.33
C CYS A 40 3.67 4.09 -10.39
N PRO A 41 3.01 4.36 -11.53
CA PRO A 41 2.15 5.53 -11.68
C PRO A 41 0.98 5.60 -10.67
N LEU A 42 0.56 4.46 -10.12
CA LEU A 42 -0.48 4.38 -9.11
C LEU A 42 0.00 4.88 -7.74
N CYS A 43 1.16 4.40 -7.30
CA CYS A 43 1.81 4.83 -6.06
C CYS A 43 2.24 6.32 -6.18
N ALA A 44 2.82 6.75 -7.31
CA ALA A 44 3.27 8.14 -7.52
C ALA A 44 2.16 9.18 -7.36
N LYS A 45 0.92 8.86 -7.77
CA LYS A 45 -0.24 9.76 -7.61
C LYS A 45 -0.65 9.97 -6.15
N ARG A 46 -0.18 9.13 -5.24
CA ARG A 46 -0.57 9.08 -3.82
C ARG A 46 0.56 9.47 -2.89
N ASP A 47 1.79 9.48 -3.37
CA ASP A 47 2.97 9.87 -2.59
C ASP A 47 2.75 11.20 -1.83
N GLY A 48 3.03 11.17 -0.53
CA GLY A 48 2.87 12.28 0.41
C GLY A 48 1.42 12.66 0.76
N LYS A 49 0.41 11.95 0.23
CA LYS A 49 -0.99 12.24 0.55
C LYS A 49 -1.41 11.55 1.84
N LYS A 50 -2.19 12.27 2.63
CA LYS A 50 -2.76 11.79 3.89
C LYS A 50 -4.17 11.30 3.68
N TYR A 51 -4.46 10.14 4.25
CA TYR A 51 -5.76 9.48 4.20
C TYR A 51 -6.13 9.02 5.60
N THR A 52 -7.43 9.00 5.90
CA THR A 52 -7.90 8.18 7.02
C THR A 52 -7.69 6.70 6.72
N ILE A 53 -7.62 5.86 7.76
CA ILE A 53 -7.55 4.39 7.58
C ILE A 53 -8.69 3.88 6.67
N ALA A 54 -9.90 4.43 6.82
CA ALA A 54 -11.06 4.05 6.03
C ALA A 54 -10.90 4.41 4.55
N GLU A 55 -10.38 5.61 4.24
CA GLU A 55 -10.11 6.04 2.87
C GLU A 55 -8.99 5.20 2.23
N ALA A 56 -7.90 4.94 2.96
CA ALA A 56 -6.81 4.10 2.49
C ALA A 56 -7.29 2.67 2.14
N ARG A 57 -8.16 2.08 2.98
CA ARG A 57 -8.79 0.78 2.68
C ARG A 57 -9.65 0.82 1.41
N LYS A 58 -10.40 1.90 1.20
CA LYS A 58 -11.23 2.07 0.00
C LYS A 58 -10.39 2.16 -1.26
N GLU A 59 -9.24 2.83 -1.20
CA GLU A 59 -8.29 2.90 -2.32
C GLU A 59 -7.74 1.51 -2.69
N LEU A 60 -7.36 0.70 -1.68
CA LEU A 60 -6.84 -0.66 -1.88
C LEU A 60 -7.90 -1.66 -2.37
N ALA A 61 -9.17 -1.48 -1.98
CA ALA A 61 -10.28 -2.33 -2.43
C ALA A 61 -10.61 -2.16 -3.92
N GLY A 62 -10.15 -1.07 -4.55
CA GLY A 62 -10.38 -0.76 -5.96
C GLY A 62 -9.39 -1.45 -6.91
N GLU A 63 -8.99 -0.71 -7.95
CA GLU A 63 -8.06 -1.18 -8.98
C GLU A 63 -6.59 -1.07 -8.61
N PHE A 64 -6.28 -0.65 -7.38
CA PHE A 64 -4.93 -0.33 -6.96
C PHE A 64 -4.09 -1.59 -6.68
N CYS A 65 -2.94 -1.73 -7.35
CA CYS A 65 -1.97 -2.81 -7.13
C CYS A 65 -2.62 -4.20 -7.16
N LYS A 66 -3.30 -4.49 -8.25
CA LYS A 66 -3.82 -5.83 -8.53
C LYS A 66 -2.65 -6.76 -8.90
N PRO A 67 -2.74 -8.06 -8.60
CA PRO A 67 -1.74 -9.05 -9.06
C PRO A 67 -1.55 -9.12 -10.58
N THR A 68 -2.48 -8.54 -11.36
CA THR A 68 -2.42 -8.46 -12.82
C THR A 68 -1.82 -7.15 -13.34
N ASP A 69 -1.47 -6.22 -12.46
CA ASP A 69 -0.80 -4.99 -12.89
C ASP A 69 0.59 -5.35 -13.44
N PRO A 70 0.96 -4.86 -14.63
CA PRO A 70 2.20 -5.25 -15.31
C PRO A 70 3.47 -4.81 -14.56
N ASP A 71 3.30 -3.94 -13.57
CA ASP A 71 4.33 -3.56 -12.63
C ASP A 71 4.20 -4.40 -11.36
N ASP A 72 5.01 -5.46 -11.23
CA ASP A 72 5.39 -6.14 -9.97
C ASP A 72 6.05 -5.19 -8.92
N ARG A 73 5.92 -3.88 -9.13
CA ARG A 73 6.67 -2.77 -8.53
C ARG A 73 5.77 -1.77 -7.82
N CYS A 74 4.56 -2.17 -7.46
CA CYS A 74 3.67 -1.41 -6.60
C CYS A 74 4.23 -1.30 -5.17
N ARG A 75 5.36 -0.59 -5.01
CA ARG A 75 6.13 -0.45 -3.77
C ARG A 75 5.78 0.86 -3.10
N CYS A 76 4.64 0.86 -2.44
CA CYS A 76 4.29 1.94 -1.54
C CYS A 76 3.88 1.40 -0.18
N THR A 77 3.98 2.25 0.84
CA THR A 77 3.82 1.92 2.25
C THR A 77 3.02 3.03 2.95
N PHE A 78 2.67 2.80 4.21
CA PHE A 78 2.00 3.78 5.05
C PHE A 78 2.91 4.22 6.18
N LEU A 79 2.87 5.52 6.48
CA LEU A 79 3.42 6.07 7.72
C LEU A 79 2.26 6.56 8.59
N ALA A 80 2.27 6.21 9.87
CA ALA A 80 1.31 6.76 10.82
C ALA A 80 1.46 8.28 10.90
N VAL A 81 0.36 9.00 10.77
CA VAL A 81 0.33 10.45 11.01
C VAL A 81 -0.09 10.66 12.46
N VAL A 82 0.82 11.20 13.26
CA VAL A 82 0.54 11.64 14.63
C VAL A 82 0.12 13.11 14.54
N ASP A 83 -1.12 13.41 14.96
CA ASP A 83 -1.60 14.79 15.14
C ASP A 83 -1.04 15.39 16.44
#